data_AF-A0A5D2TTT3-F1
#
_entry.id   AF-A0A5D2TTT3-F1
#
_cell.length_a   1.000
_cell.length_b   1.000
_cell.length_c   1.000
_cell.angle_alpha   90.00
_cell.angle_beta   90.00
_cell.angle_gamma   90.00
#
_symmetry.space_group_name_H-M   'P 1'
#
loop_
_entity.id
_entity.type
_entity.pdbx_description
1 polymer ?
#
loop_
_entity_poly.entity_id
_entity_poly.type
_entity_poly.pdbx_seq_one_letter_code
_entity_poly.pdbx_strand_id
1 'polypeptide(L)'
;MMGERLAQEVLDVVKRRPEVRKISFVAHSLGGLVARYAIGRLYENSTKLGQSGPFVSTLTGEHTYSSMQDLEQHSEDRIAGLEPMNFITFATPHLGSRGHKQLPLLCGLPFLEKRASETAHFVVGRSGKHLFLTDNDEGKPPLLLRMVDDGDDLKFISALHAFKRRVAYANANYDHMVGWRTSSIRRQNELPKSNLLVLDEKYPHVVYIERETTSKIQNKASSIAGSQTSTSDVEEVMIQGLNQVSWERVDVSFQKSKQRYVAHNTIQVKSYWLNSDGTDVVYHMIDNFLL
;
A
#
# COMPACT_ATOMS: atom_id res chain seq x y z
N MET A 1 13.00 11.47 -3.58
CA MET A 1 11.63 11.38 -3.00
C MET A 1 11.70 10.72 -1.63
N MET A 2 10.69 10.84 -0.76
CA MET A 2 10.72 10.22 0.57
C MET A 2 10.89 8.69 0.52
N GLY A 3 10.24 8.03 -0.45
CA GLY A 3 10.38 6.58 -0.64
C GLY A 3 11.80 6.15 -1.03
N GLU A 4 12.53 6.99 -1.77
CA GLU A 4 13.95 6.74 -2.09
C GLU A 4 14.81 6.68 -0.83
N ARG A 5 14.59 7.65 0.06
CA ARG A 5 15.34 7.74 1.32
C ARG A 5 15.03 6.55 2.23
N LEU A 6 13.77 6.11 2.26
CA LEU A 6 13.37 4.90 2.98
C LEU A 6 14.05 3.66 2.39
N ALA A 7 14.06 3.49 1.07
CA ALA A 7 14.73 2.38 0.43
C ALA A 7 16.24 2.36 0.75
N GLN A 8 16.91 3.51 0.67
CA GLN A 8 18.33 3.61 1.00
C GLN A 8 18.61 3.25 2.47
N GLU A 9 17.80 3.74 3.41
CA GLU A 9 17.96 3.39 4.82
C GLU A 9 17.79 1.88 5.06
N VAL A 10 16.82 1.24 4.39
CA VAL A 10 16.65 -0.21 4.47
C VAL A 10 17.92 -0.93 4.01
N LEU A 11 18.46 -0.58 2.84
CA LEU A 11 19.70 -1.17 2.33
C LEU A 11 20.87 -0.98 3.31
N ASP A 12 21.00 0.22 3.88
CA ASP A 12 22.04 0.53 4.85
C ASP A 12 21.89 -0.27 6.15
N VAL A 13 20.66 -0.54 6.60
CA VAL A 13 20.39 -1.43 7.74
C VAL A 13 20.73 -2.88 7.41
N VAL A 14 20.28 -3.41 6.27
CA VAL A 14 20.58 -4.79 5.85
C VAL A 14 22.08 -5.03 5.77
N LYS A 15 22.82 -4.08 5.18
CA LYS A 15 24.28 -4.14 5.11
C LYS A 15 24.96 -4.14 6.48
N ARG A 16 24.43 -3.36 7.44
CA ARG A 16 24.95 -3.29 8.81
C ARG A 16 24.57 -4.50 9.67
N ARG A 17 23.52 -5.24 9.28
CA ARG A 17 22.88 -6.31 10.05
C ARG A 17 22.69 -7.56 9.20
N PRO A 18 23.77 -8.25 8.80
CA PRO A 18 23.69 -9.43 7.92
C PRO A 18 22.93 -10.61 8.55
N GLU A 19 22.67 -10.59 9.87
CA GLU A 19 21.85 -11.56 10.58
C GLU A 19 20.34 -11.41 10.31
N VAL A 20 19.89 -10.25 9.81
CA VAL A 20 18.48 -10.01 9.50
C VAL A 20 18.09 -10.81 8.26
N ARG A 21 17.00 -11.56 8.36
CA ARG A 21 16.52 -12.43 7.28
C ARG A 21 15.16 -12.04 6.74
N LYS A 22 14.39 -11.27 7.51
CA LYS A 22 12.99 -10.96 7.25
C LYS A 22 12.73 -9.47 7.33
N ILE A 23 11.78 -9.00 6.55
CA ILE A 23 11.36 -7.60 6.55
C ILE A 23 9.83 -7.48 6.60
N SER A 24 9.37 -6.48 7.35
CA SER A 24 7.96 -6.07 7.37
C SER A 24 7.86 -4.56 7.32
N PHE A 25 6.86 -4.05 6.61
CA PHE A 25 6.52 -2.64 6.57
C PHE A 25 5.21 -2.43 7.33
N VAL A 26 5.23 -1.55 8.32
CA VAL A 26 4.04 -1.06 9.02
C VAL A 26 4.03 0.45 8.85
N ALA A 27 2.99 0.97 8.22
CA ALA A 27 2.95 2.37 7.81
C ALA A 27 1.60 3.02 8.05
N HIS A 28 1.62 4.31 8.34
CA HIS A 28 0.42 5.10 8.61
C HIS A 28 0.31 6.27 7.64
N SER A 29 -0.92 6.54 7.18
CA SER A 29 -1.25 7.71 6.38
C SER A 29 -0.36 7.79 5.13
N LEU A 30 0.23 8.95 4.84
CA LEU A 30 1.17 9.13 3.73
C LEU A 30 2.34 8.13 3.75
N GLY A 31 2.74 7.65 4.94
CA GLY A 31 3.79 6.65 5.11
C GLY A 31 3.52 5.37 4.32
N GLY A 32 2.27 4.98 4.13
CA GLY A 32 1.94 3.77 3.35
C GLY A 32 2.25 3.91 1.86
N LEU A 33 2.09 5.11 1.29
CA LEU A 33 2.49 5.39 -0.09
C LEU A 33 4.01 5.47 -0.23
N VAL A 34 4.68 6.05 0.76
CA VAL A 34 6.15 6.06 0.85
C VAL A 34 6.71 4.63 0.93
N ALA A 35 6.07 3.77 1.73
CA ALA A 35 6.42 2.35 1.85
C ALA A 35 6.18 1.60 0.53
N ARG A 36 5.03 1.80 -0.14
CA ARG A 36 4.76 1.22 -1.47
C ARG A 36 5.83 1.59 -2.49
N TYR A 37 6.25 2.86 -2.52
CA TYR A 37 7.33 3.28 -3.39
C TYR A 37 8.65 2.55 -3.03
N ALA A 38 8.99 2.52 -1.75
CA ALA A 38 10.24 1.92 -1.28
C ALA A 38 10.32 0.42 -1.60
N ILE A 39 9.25 -0.36 -1.39
CA ILE A 39 9.28 -1.80 -1.70
C ILE A 39 9.47 -2.05 -3.20
N GLY A 40 8.89 -1.22 -4.08
CA GLY A 40 9.12 -1.34 -5.52
C GLY A 40 10.55 -1.03 -5.93
N ARG A 41 11.26 -0.18 -5.16
CA ARG A 41 12.69 0.10 -5.33
C ARG A 41 13.60 -1.02 -4.82
N LEU A 42 13.17 -1.71 -3.78
CA LEU A 42 13.93 -2.76 -3.09
C LEU A 42 13.65 -4.16 -3.66
N TYR A 43 12.72 -4.28 -4.59
CA TYR A 43 12.29 -5.55 -5.13
C TYR A 43 13.37 -6.19 -6.01
N GLU A 44 13.69 -7.44 -5.71
CA GLU A 44 14.66 -8.25 -6.42
C GLU A 44 13.98 -9.56 -6.85
N ASN A 45 13.95 -9.80 -8.16
CA ASN A 45 13.54 -11.09 -8.70
C ASN A 45 14.79 -11.96 -8.88
N SER A 46 14.81 -13.12 -8.22
CA SER A 46 15.96 -14.03 -8.21
C SER A 46 16.34 -14.57 -9.60
N THR A 47 15.48 -14.43 -10.62
CA THR A 47 15.82 -14.74 -12.02
C THR A 47 16.91 -13.82 -12.61
N LYS A 48 17.12 -12.61 -12.08
CA LYS A 48 18.19 -11.68 -12.55
C LYS A 48 19.55 -11.94 -11.92
N LEU A 49 19.63 -12.60 -10.76
CA LEU A 49 20.90 -12.83 -10.06
C LEU A 49 21.76 -13.91 -10.74
N GLY A 50 21.17 -14.75 -11.60
CA GLY A 50 21.86 -15.78 -12.38
C GLY A 50 22.56 -15.30 -13.65
N GLN A 51 22.42 -14.02 -14.06
CA GLN A 51 22.95 -13.52 -15.34
C GLN A 51 24.16 -12.57 -15.22
N SER A 52 24.72 -12.39 -14.02
CA SER A 52 25.91 -11.55 -13.81
C SER A 52 27.04 -12.29 -13.10
N GLY A 53 27.66 -13.22 -13.82
CA GLY A 53 28.96 -13.81 -13.48
C GLY A 53 29.75 -14.10 -14.76
N PRO A 54 30.99 -13.62 -14.92
CA PRO A 54 31.80 -13.94 -16.09
C PRO A 54 32.54 -15.26 -15.85
N PHE A 55 32.18 -16.31 -16.58
CA PHE A 55 33.11 -17.42 -16.77
C PHE A 55 33.00 -18.00 -18.18
N VAL A 56 34.06 -17.71 -18.94
CA VAL A 56 34.45 -18.43 -20.15
C VAL A 56 34.77 -19.88 -19.75
N SER A 57 34.13 -20.85 -20.38
CA SER A 57 34.82 -22.08 -20.76
C SER A 57 34.07 -22.81 -21.89
N THR A 58 34.67 -22.72 -23.08
CA THR A 58 34.96 -23.81 -24.02
C THR A 58 33.86 -24.81 -24.41
N LEU A 59 33.50 -24.76 -25.69
CA LEU A 59 32.68 -25.74 -26.42
C LEU A 59 33.37 -27.11 -26.53
N THR A 60 32.67 -28.16 -26.11
CA THR A 60 32.63 -29.54 -26.67
C THR A 60 31.46 -30.22 -25.93
N GLY A 61 30.32 -30.56 -26.52
CA GLY A 61 30.12 -31.59 -27.53
C GLY A 61 29.25 -32.71 -26.93
N GLU A 62 28.14 -33.00 -27.61
CA GLU A 62 27.25 -34.19 -27.50
C GLU A 62 26.01 -34.18 -26.59
N HIS A 63 24.94 -34.65 -27.24
CA HIS A 63 23.54 -34.64 -26.87
C HIS A 63 23.20 -35.59 -25.71
N THR A 64 22.31 -35.14 -24.83
CA THR A 64 21.34 -36.04 -24.17
C THR A 64 20.00 -35.31 -24.07
N TYR A 65 19.04 -35.76 -24.86
CA TYR A 65 17.63 -35.45 -24.66
C TYR A 65 17.16 -36.26 -23.43
N SER A 66 16.98 -35.61 -22.29
CA SER A 66 16.30 -36.21 -21.14
C SER A 66 15.53 -35.16 -20.35
N SER A 67 14.22 -35.38 -20.32
CA SER A 67 13.26 -34.98 -19.29
C SER A 67 13.04 -33.49 -19.04
N MET A 68 12.06 -32.95 -19.80
CA MET A 68 11.23 -31.83 -19.33
C MET A 68 10.36 -32.34 -18.17
N GLN A 69 10.77 -32.11 -16.93
CA GLN A 69 9.92 -32.23 -15.74
C GLN A 69 10.44 -31.27 -14.65
N ASP A 70 9.64 -30.24 -14.37
CA ASP A 70 9.49 -29.58 -13.07
C ASP A 70 10.74 -29.08 -12.33
N LEU A 71 11.52 -28.21 -12.98
CA LEU A 71 12.15 -27.10 -12.26
C LEU A 71 11.31 -25.84 -12.47
N GLU A 72 10.14 -25.76 -11.83
CA GLU A 72 9.72 -24.47 -11.26
C GLU A 72 10.75 -24.15 -10.18
N GLN A 73 11.86 -23.59 -10.60
CA GLN A 73 12.84 -23.00 -9.73
C GLN A 73 12.11 -21.81 -9.11
N HIS A 74 11.41 -22.04 -7.99
CA HIS A 74 10.72 -21.00 -7.22
C HIS A 74 11.78 -19.98 -6.79
N SER A 75 12.03 -19.01 -7.66
CA SER A 75 12.76 -17.81 -7.35
C SER A 75 11.94 -17.11 -6.30
N GLU A 76 12.27 -17.31 -5.02
CA GLU A 76 11.55 -16.60 -3.97
C GLU A 76 11.84 -15.12 -4.13
N ASP A 77 10.79 -14.34 -4.34
CA ASP A 77 10.88 -12.89 -4.44
C ASP A 77 11.46 -12.31 -3.14
N ARG A 78 12.31 -11.29 -3.27
CA ARG A 78 13.00 -10.65 -2.15
C ARG A 78 12.78 -9.15 -2.14
N ILE A 79 12.84 -8.58 -0.94
CA ILE A 79 12.87 -7.15 -0.72
C ILE A 79 14.19 -6.83 -0.02
N ALA A 80 15.12 -6.18 -0.74
CA ALA A 80 16.48 -5.92 -0.26
C ALA A 80 17.24 -7.20 0.15
N GLY A 81 17.07 -8.29 -0.61
CA GLY A 81 17.60 -9.61 -0.25
C GLY A 81 16.90 -10.31 0.93
N LEU A 82 15.92 -9.69 1.58
CA LEU A 82 15.21 -10.24 2.73
C LEU A 82 13.88 -10.90 2.35
N GLU A 83 13.44 -11.85 3.17
CA GLU A 83 12.14 -12.50 3.09
C GLU A 83 11.02 -11.52 3.52
N PRO A 84 10.09 -11.14 2.63
CA PRO A 84 9.03 -10.19 2.94
C PRO A 84 7.85 -10.85 3.66
N MET A 85 7.59 -10.41 4.90
CA MET A 85 6.59 -11.03 5.78
C MET A 85 5.25 -10.28 5.79
N ASN A 86 5.24 -9.01 6.21
CA ASN A 86 4.02 -8.22 6.34
C ASN A 86 4.14 -6.86 5.62
N PHE A 87 3.10 -6.49 4.88
CA PHE A 87 2.87 -5.13 4.40
C PHE A 87 1.56 -4.61 4.98
N ILE A 88 1.65 -3.79 6.03
CA ILE A 88 0.52 -3.34 6.84
C ILE A 88 0.39 -1.83 6.73
N THR A 89 -0.81 -1.36 6.45
CA THR A 89 -1.11 0.06 6.34
C THR A 89 -2.27 0.47 7.23
N PHE A 90 -2.17 1.66 7.82
CA PHE A 90 -3.20 2.29 8.65
C PHE A 90 -3.63 3.62 8.05
N ALA A 91 -4.90 3.77 7.73
CA ALA A 91 -5.47 5.02 7.21
C ALA A 91 -4.65 5.63 6.05
N THR A 92 -4.13 4.79 5.15
CA THR A 92 -3.30 5.23 4.01
C THR A 92 -4.16 5.60 2.82
N PRO A 93 -4.00 6.76 2.16
CA PRO A 93 -4.79 7.13 0.99
C PRO A 93 -4.29 6.42 -0.28
N HIS A 94 -4.52 5.10 -0.40
CA HIS A 94 -3.97 4.27 -1.48
C HIS A 94 -4.41 4.69 -2.88
N LEU A 95 -5.60 5.31 -3.00
CA LEU A 95 -6.18 5.84 -4.24
C LEU A 95 -5.99 7.35 -4.36
N GLY A 96 -5.22 7.96 -3.45
CA GLY A 96 -5.00 9.39 -3.39
C GLY A 96 -6.15 10.14 -2.71
N SER A 97 -6.11 11.47 -2.78
CA SER A 97 -6.95 12.38 -2.00
C SER A 97 -7.86 13.28 -2.85
N ARG A 98 -7.99 13.03 -4.16
CA ARG A 98 -8.64 13.94 -5.12
C ARG A 98 -10.18 13.95 -5.05
N GLY A 99 -10.80 13.02 -4.32
CA GLY A 99 -12.26 12.82 -4.27
C GLY A 99 -13.00 13.46 -3.07
N HIS A 100 -12.30 14.08 -2.13
CA HIS A 100 -12.93 14.82 -1.02
C HIS A 100 -12.59 16.30 -1.16
N LYS A 101 -13.58 17.20 -1.04
CA LYS A 101 -13.45 18.67 -1.17
C LYS A 101 -12.58 19.33 -0.07
N GLN A 102 -11.58 18.65 0.44
CA GLN A 102 -10.70 19.12 1.51
C GLN A 102 -9.29 19.24 0.92
N LEU A 103 -8.66 20.41 1.02
CA LEU A 103 -7.26 20.58 0.64
C LEU A 103 -6.38 19.77 1.61
N PRO A 104 -5.73 18.68 1.20
CA PRO A 104 -5.03 17.76 2.10
C PRO A 104 -3.70 18.29 2.63
N LEU A 105 -3.30 19.49 2.23
CA LEU A 105 -2.13 20.11 2.82
C LEU A 105 -2.37 20.60 4.26
N LEU A 106 -3.65 20.76 4.65
CA LEU A 106 -4.02 21.42 5.90
C LEU A 106 -4.80 20.54 6.88
N CYS A 107 -4.80 19.21 6.69
CA CYS A 107 -5.27 18.25 7.70
C CYS A 107 -6.60 18.64 8.39
N GLY A 108 -7.58 19.17 7.65
CA GLY A 108 -8.93 19.45 8.16
C GLY A 108 -9.09 20.62 9.14
N LEU A 109 -8.21 21.65 9.14
CA LEU A 109 -8.40 22.88 9.93
C LEU A 109 -9.26 23.93 9.17
N PRO A 110 -10.53 24.18 9.55
CA PRO A 110 -11.45 25.06 8.80
C PRO A 110 -11.02 26.53 8.73
N PHE A 111 -10.18 26.99 9.67
CA PHE A 111 -9.78 28.41 9.77
C PHE A 111 -8.75 28.83 8.70
N LEU A 112 -7.97 27.88 8.17
CA LEU A 112 -6.95 28.17 7.14
C LEU A 112 -7.52 28.13 5.71
N GLU A 113 -8.66 27.47 5.50
CA GLU A 113 -9.29 27.34 4.18
C GLU A 113 -9.77 28.68 3.60
N LYS A 114 -10.16 29.63 4.47
CA LYS A 114 -10.64 30.96 4.04
C LYS A 114 -9.53 31.91 3.58
N ARG A 115 -8.27 31.60 3.88
CA ARG A 115 -7.08 32.41 3.53
C ARG A 115 -6.24 31.76 2.42
N ALA A 116 -6.47 30.49 2.11
CA ALA A 116 -5.64 29.72 1.18
C ALA A 116 -5.98 29.92 -0.31
N SER A 117 -7.15 30.48 -0.66
CA SER A 117 -7.50 30.65 -2.09
C SER A 117 -6.58 31.64 -2.80
N GLU A 118 -6.01 32.62 -2.09
CA GLU A 118 -5.10 33.61 -2.64
C GLU A 118 -3.62 33.16 -2.62
N THR A 119 -3.30 32.10 -1.87
CA THR A 119 -1.91 31.60 -1.67
C THR A 119 -1.70 30.15 -2.12
N ALA A 120 -2.67 29.56 -2.83
CA ALA A 120 -2.67 28.16 -3.25
C ALA A 120 -1.44 27.76 -4.09
N HIS A 121 -0.85 28.69 -4.84
CA HIS A 121 0.33 28.41 -5.67
C HIS A 121 1.64 28.21 -4.87
N PHE A 122 1.71 28.68 -3.63
CA PHE A 122 2.94 28.62 -2.83
C PHE A 122 3.03 27.41 -1.90
N VAL A 123 1.91 26.80 -1.52
CA VAL A 123 1.90 25.72 -0.51
C VAL A 123 1.83 24.31 -1.12
N VAL A 124 1.62 24.18 -2.45
CA VAL A 124 1.71 22.89 -3.15
C VAL A 124 3.19 22.50 -3.31
N GLY A 125 3.80 22.03 -2.23
CA GLY A 125 5.14 21.46 -2.26
C GLY A 125 5.21 20.24 -3.20
N ARG A 126 6.43 19.92 -3.66
CA ARG A 126 6.70 18.73 -4.52
C ARG A 126 6.05 17.44 -3.99
N SER A 127 6.03 17.21 -2.67
CA SER A 127 5.40 16.00 -2.07
C SER A 127 3.88 15.97 -2.20
N GLY A 128 3.23 17.13 -2.17
CA GLY A 128 1.79 17.24 -2.42
C GLY A 128 1.49 16.85 -3.86
N LYS A 129 2.26 17.36 -4.84
CA LYS A 129 2.00 17.08 -6.26
C LYS A 129 1.95 15.58 -6.59
N HIS A 130 2.82 14.81 -5.92
CA HIS A 130 2.88 13.35 -6.05
C HIS A 130 1.70 12.61 -5.42
N LEU A 131 1.12 13.18 -4.37
CA LEU A 131 -0.08 12.66 -3.72
C LEU A 131 -1.37 13.00 -4.49
N PHE A 132 -1.36 14.10 -5.24
CA PHE A 132 -2.53 14.64 -5.94
C PHE A 132 -2.74 14.16 -7.37
N LEU A 133 -1.94 13.19 -7.83
CA LEU A 133 -1.89 12.81 -9.25
C LEU A 133 -1.57 14.01 -10.15
N THR A 134 -0.72 14.93 -9.70
CA THR A 134 -0.40 16.18 -10.44
C THR A 134 1.06 16.25 -10.88
N ASP A 135 1.81 15.16 -10.79
CA ASP A 135 3.11 15.07 -11.43
C ASP A 135 2.89 14.92 -12.93
N ASN A 136 3.41 15.87 -13.70
CA ASN A 136 3.57 15.73 -15.13
C ASN A 136 5.08 15.65 -15.37
N ASP A 137 5.67 14.53 -14.97
CA ASP A 137 7.09 14.26 -15.13
C ASP A 137 7.31 13.75 -16.56
N GLU A 138 7.76 14.64 -17.46
CA GLU A 138 8.30 14.26 -18.77
C GLU A 138 7.41 13.32 -19.61
N GLY A 139 6.09 13.50 -19.53
CA GLY A 139 5.10 12.68 -20.25
C GLY A 139 4.72 11.35 -19.59
N LYS A 140 5.23 11.06 -18.38
CA LYS A 140 4.84 9.88 -17.59
C LYS A 140 3.56 10.16 -16.80
N PRO A 141 2.69 9.14 -16.57
CA PRO A 141 1.52 9.30 -15.73
C PRO A 141 1.92 9.60 -14.27
N PRO A 142 1.01 10.16 -13.46
CA PRO A 142 1.33 10.53 -12.09
C PRO A 142 1.80 9.34 -11.25
N LEU A 143 2.71 9.57 -10.29
CA LEU A 143 3.41 8.49 -9.60
C LEU A 143 2.47 7.47 -8.94
N LEU A 144 1.39 7.92 -8.31
CA LEU A 144 0.44 7.02 -7.66
C LEU A 144 -0.24 6.05 -8.64
N LEU A 145 -0.52 6.52 -9.86
CA LEU A 145 -1.04 5.66 -10.93
C LEU A 145 0.04 4.69 -11.42
N ARG A 146 1.31 5.11 -11.47
CA ARG A 146 2.42 4.20 -11.80
C ARG A 146 2.66 3.11 -10.76
N MET A 147 2.28 3.34 -9.50
CA MET A 147 2.46 2.36 -8.42
C MET A 147 1.38 1.26 -8.38
N VAL A 148 0.45 1.24 -9.34
CA VAL A 148 -0.60 0.20 -9.43
C VAL A 148 -0.33 -0.83 -10.54
N ASP A 149 0.86 -0.77 -11.14
CA ASP A 149 1.30 -1.66 -12.20
C ASP A 149 2.83 -1.88 -12.12
N ASP A 150 3.32 -2.89 -12.84
CA ASP A 150 4.72 -3.27 -12.93
C ASP A 150 5.38 -2.66 -14.17
N GLY A 151 5.94 -1.46 -14.02
CA GLY A 151 6.71 -0.80 -15.07
C GLY A 151 8.03 -1.51 -15.40
N ASP A 152 8.71 -1.06 -16.46
CA ASP A 152 9.99 -1.64 -16.90
C ASP A 152 11.08 -1.55 -15.82
N ASP A 153 11.17 -0.37 -15.18
CA ASP A 153 12.18 -0.08 -14.17
C ASP A 153 11.81 -0.60 -12.78
N LEU A 154 10.53 -0.49 -12.40
CA LEU A 154 10.05 -0.72 -11.04
C LEU A 154 8.82 -1.62 -11.03
N LYS A 155 8.86 -2.67 -10.21
CA LYS A 155 7.85 -3.72 -10.13
C LYS A 155 7.04 -3.59 -8.84
N PHE A 156 6.13 -2.61 -8.77
CA PHE A 156 5.38 -2.29 -7.55
C PHE A 156 4.37 -3.35 -7.13
N ILE A 157 3.66 -3.96 -8.10
CA ILE A 157 2.67 -5.01 -7.84
C ILE A 157 3.38 -6.31 -7.50
N SER A 158 4.45 -6.68 -8.22
CA SER A 158 5.28 -7.82 -7.83
C SER A 158 5.88 -7.64 -6.42
N ALA A 159 6.35 -6.43 -6.08
CA ALA A 159 6.87 -6.15 -4.74
C ALA A 159 5.81 -6.33 -3.65
N LEU A 160 4.58 -5.88 -3.90
CA LEU A 160 3.45 -6.12 -2.98
C LEU A 160 3.10 -7.62 -2.90
N HIS A 161 3.07 -8.30 -4.04
CA HIS A 161 2.76 -9.72 -4.14
C HIS A 161 3.73 -10.58 -3.31
N ALA A 162 5.01 -10.20 -3.26
CA ALA A 162 6.03 -10.93 -2.52
C ALA A 162 5.73 -11.06 -1.02
N PHE A 163 5.05 -10.08 -0.39
CA PHE A 163 4.73 -10.15 1.04
C PHE A 163 3.75 -11.28 1.36
N LYS A 164 4.09 -12.12 2.35
CA LYS A 164 3.19 -13.21 2.79
C LYS A 164 1.84 -12.72 3.29
N ARG A 165 1.79 -11.54 3.91
CA ARG A 165 0.55 -10.92 4.40
C ARG A 165 0.48 -9.44 4.02
N ARG A 166 -0.62 -9.03 3.41
CA ARG A 166 -0.94 -7.64 3.08
C ARG A 166 -2.22 -7.21 3.80
N VAL A 167 -2.17 -6.12 4.55
CA VAL A 167 -3.31 -5.65 5.35
C VAL A 167 -3.54 -4.15 5.20
N ALA A 168 -4.80 -3.79 4.99
CA ALA A 168 -5.25 -2.40 5.00
C ALA A 168 -6.22 -2.18 6.17
N TYR A 169 -5.75 -1.46 7.19
CA TYR A 169 -6.59 -0.96 8.29
C TYR A 169 -7.18 0.39 7.89
N ALA A 170 -8.51 0.45 7.85
CA ALA A 170 -9.26 1.60 7.37
C ALA A 170 -10.26 2.09 8.43
N ASN A 171 -10.30 3.41 8.67
CA ASN A 171 -11.34 3.98 9.49
C ASN A 171 -12.66 4.01 8.69
N ALA A 172 -13.69 3.30 9.17
CA ALA A 172 -15.01 3.30 8.56
C ALA A 172 -15.76 4.62 8.78
N ASN A 173 -15.42 5.35 9.85
CA ASN A 173 -16.07 6.59 10.25
C ASN A 173 -15.08 7.60 10.84
N TYR A 174 -15.43 8.88 10.78
CA TYR A 174 -14.76 10.00 11.46
C TYR A 174 -13.29 10.29 11.09
N ASP A 175 -12.72 9.55 10.15
CA ASP A 175 -11.45 9.95 9.52
C ASP A 175 -11.72 11.00 8.42
N HIS A 176 -11.52 12.26 8.80
CA HIS A 176 -11.66 13.39 7.88
C HIS A 176 -10.42 13.63 7.02
N MET A 177 -9.33 12.89 7.24
CA MET A 177 -8.10 13.04 6.46
C MET A 177 -8.02 12.02 5.33
N VAL A 178 -8.42 10.78 5.62
CA VAL A 178 -8.36 9.68 4.67
C VAL A 178 -9.68 8.92 4.67
N GLY A 179 -10.41 9.02 3.56
CA GLY A 179 -11.72 8.40 3.42
C GLY A 179 -11.65 6.86 3.39
N TRP A 180 -12.70 6.22 3.90
CA TRP A 180 -12.79 4.76 4.02
C TRP A 180 -12.41 4.02 2.74
N ARG A 181 -13.01 4.39 1.59
CA ARG A 181 -12.75 3.80 0.26
C ARG A 181 -11.26 3.74 -0.12
N THR A 182 -10.56 4.86 0.06
CA THR A 182 -9.15 4.98 -0.34
C THR A 182 -8.26 4.21 0.63
N SER A 183 -8.56 4.22 1.93
CA SER A 183 -7.82 3.41 2.91
C SER A 183 -8.05 1.92 2.82
N SER A 184 -9.23 1.48 2.38
CA SER A 184 -9.56 0.06 2.24
C SER A 184 -9.31 -0.48 0.83
N ILE A 185 -8.97 0.36 -0.16
CA ILE A 185 -8.82 -0.05 -1.56
C ILE A 185 -10.14 -0.69 -2.09
N ARG A 186 -11.27 -0.01 -1.86
CA ARG A 186 -12.61 -0.48 -2.26
C ARG A 186 -13.39 0.60 -2.97
N ARG A 187 -14.30 0.16 -3.85
CA ARG A 187 -15.35 1.01 -4.43
C ARG A 187 -16.41 1.35 -3.39
N GLN A 188 -17.20 2.40 -3.63
CA GLN A 188 -18.26 2.82 -2.71
C GLN A 188 -19.30 1.72 -2.46
N ASN A 189 -19.65 0.96 -3.51
CA ASN A 189 -20.63 -0.12 -3.45
C ASN A 189 -20.08 -1.42 -2.84
N GLU A 190 -18.77 -1.52 -2.63
CA GLU A 190 -18.09 -2.64 -1.99
C GLU A 190 -17.88 -2.43 -0.49
N LEU A 191 -18.11 -1.21 0.00
CA LEU A 191 -18.00 -0.93 1.43
C LEU A 191 -19.07 -1.70 2.24
N PRO A 192 -18.70 -2.31 3.37
CA PRO A 192 -19.64 -2.96 4.25
C PRO A 192 -20.80 -2.05 4.65
N LYS A 193 -22.01 -2.62 4.62
CA LYS A 193 -23.19 -1.95 5.17
C LYS A 193 -23.10 -1.93 6.69
N SER A 194 -23.65 -0.89 7.32
CA SER A 194 -23.60 -0.69 8.77
C SER A 194 -24.16 -1.86 9.60
N ASN A 195 -25.04 -2.67 9.02
CA ASN A 195 -25.62 -3.86 9.65
C ASN A 195 -24.73 -5.12 9.60
N LEU A 196 -23.60 -5.09 8.87
CA LEU A 196 -22.63 -6.18 8.78
C LEU A 196 -21.43 -5.97 9.72
N LEU A 197 -21.47 -4.93 10.55
CA LEU A 197 -20.40 -4.63 11.49
C LEU A 197 -20.47 -5.60 12.67
N VAL A 198 -19.46 -6.45 12.78
CA VAL A 198 -19.28 -7.41 13.86
C VAL A 198 -18.65 -6.68 15.05
N LEU A 199 -19.13 -6.97 16.26
CA LEU A 199 -18.46 -6.55 17.47
C LEU A 199 -17.52 -7.69 17.89
N ASP A 200 -16.21 -7.46 17.78
CA ASP A 200 -15.22 -8.36 18.35
C ASP A 200 -15.07 -8.06 19.85
N GLU A 201 -15.24 -9.08 20.70
CA GLU A 201 -15.14 -8.92 22.16
C GLU A 201 -13.73 -8.53 22.61
N LYS A 202 -12.71 -9.02 21.90
CA LYS A 202 -11.30 -8.75 22.20
C LYS A 202 -10.83 -7.44 21.59
N TYR A 203 -11.35 -7.07 20.42
CA TYR A 203 -11.00 -5.84 19.70
C TYR A 203 -12.24 -4.99 19.37
N PRO A 204 -12.82 -4.29 20.37
CA PRO A 204 -14.11 -3.62 20.22
C PRO A 204 -14.21 -2.57 19.10
N HIS A 205 -13.08 -2.03 18.64
CA HIS A 205 -13.04 -1.06 17.54
C HIS A 205 -12.84 -1.69 16.17
N VAL A 206 -12.45 -2.97 16.08
CA VAL A 206 -12.42 -3.71 14.83
C VAL A 206 -13.84 -4.15 14.49
N VAL A 207 -14.44 -3.50 13.50
CA VAL A 207 -15.88 -3.64 13.21
C VAL A 207 -16.16 -4.52 12.01
N TYR A 208 -15.20 -4.75 11.12
CA TYR A 208 -15.35 -5.67 10.00
C TYR A 208 -13.99 -6.15 9.51
N ILE A 209 -13.90 -7.44 9.16
CA ILE A 209 -12.68 -8.03 8.60
C ILE A 209 -13.08 -8.77 7.32
N GLU A 210 -12.52 -8.33 6.20
CA GLU A 210 -12.53 -9.11 4.96
C GLU A 210 -11.22 -9.87 4.87
N ARG A 211 -11.30 -11.18 5.09
CA ARG A 211 -10.21 -12.11 4.84
C ARG A 211 -10.28 -12.59 3.40
N GLU A 212 -9.14 -13.00 2.87
CA GLU A 212 -9.05 -13.60 1.55
C GLU A 212 -9.88 -14.90 1.49
N THR A 213 -11.07 -14.84 0.88
CA THR A 213 -11.74 -16.05 0.41
C THR A 213 -11.16 -16.44 -0.94
N THR A 214 -10.62 -17.66 -1.03
CA THR A 214 -9.96 -18.31 -2.19
C THR A 214 -10.84 -18.42 -3.47
N SER A 215 -11.99 -17.74 -3.56
CA SER A 215 -13.05 -18.05 -4.52
C SER A 215 -13.60 -16.86 -5.33
N LYS A 216 -12.94 -15.70 -5.35
CA LYS A 216 -13.40 -14.53 -6.15
C LYS A 216 -12.41 -14.03 -7.20
N ILE A 217 -11.61 -14.93 -7.78
CA ILE A 217 -10.68 -14.57 -8.88
C ILE A 217 -11.37 -14.64 -10.26
N GLN A 218 -12.57 -15.20 -10.40
CA GLN A 218 -13.25 -15.23 -11.69
C GLN A 218 -14.34 -14.16 -11.81
N ASN A 219 -14.16 -13.32 -12.83
CA ASN A 219 -15.13 -12.46 -13.51
C ASN A 219 -15.18 -10.99 -13.08
N LYS A 220 -14.30 -10.18 -13.69
CA LYS A 220 -14.73 -9.06 -14.55
C LYS A 220 -13.55 -8.48 -15.34
N ALA A 221 -13.14 -9.17 -16.41
CA ALA A 221 -12.55 -8.47 -17.53
C ALA A 221 -13.70 -7.76 -18.26
N SER A 222 -13.76 -6.43 -18.17
CA SER A 222 -14.62 -5.64 -19.05
C SER A 222 -13.75 -4.52 -19.62
N SER A 223 -13.64 -4.60 -20.93
CA SER A 223 -12.92 -3.74 -21.86
C SER A 223 -13.16 -2.25 -21.62
N ILE A 224 -12.10 -1.44 -21.74
CA ILE A 224 -12.22 0.00 -21.93
C ILE A 224 -11.46 0.40 -23.20
N ALA A 225 -12.24 0.67 -24.25
CA ALA A 225 -11.85 1.48 -25.38
C ALA A 225 -11.76 2.95 -24.95
N GLY A 226 -10.79 3.68 -25.49
CA GLY A 226 -10.37 4.98 -24.98
C GLY A 226 -11.39 6.12 -25.13
N SER A 227 -11.32 7.07 -24.20
CA SER A 227 -11.23 8.53 -24.44
C SER A 227 -11.40 9.30 -23.11
N GLN A 228 -10.63 10.38 -22.95
CA GLN A 228 -10.70 11.44 -21.93
C GLN A 228 -10.90 11.00 -20.46
N THR A 229 -9.79 10.90 -19.73
CA THR A 229 -9.72 10.39 -18.35
C THR A 229 -10.46 11.28 -17.35
N SER A 230 -11.67 10.87 -16.95
CA SER A 230 -12.35 11.47 -15.80
C SER A 230 -11.66 11.06 -14.50
N THR A 231 -11.88 11.80 -13.40
CA THR A 231 -11.35 11.44 -12.07
C THR A 231 -11.86 10.08 -11.59
N SER A 232 -13.05 9.67 -12.03
CA SER A 232 -13.64 8.35 -11.77
C SER A 232 -12.86 7.23 -12.46
N ASP A 233 -12.33 7.47 -13.65
CA ASP A 233 -11.61 6.46 -14.42
C ASP A 233 -10.24 6.18 -13.82
N VAL A 234 -9.56 7.22 -13.32
CA VAL A 234 -8.24 7.06 -12.66
C VAL A 234 -8.36 6.28 -11.35
N GLU A 235 -9.37 6.58 -10.53
CA GLU A 235 -9.62 5.82 -9.29
C GLU A 235 -9.89 4.35 -9.58
N GLU A 236 -10.70 4.06 -10.60
CA GLU A 236 -11.04 2.70 -11.01
C GLU A 236 -9.79 1.92 -11.46
N VAL A 237 -8.92 2.52 -12.27
CA VAL A 237 -7.63 1.90 -12.66
C VAL A 237 -6.78 1.60 -11.44
N MET A 238 -6.72 2.51 -10.46
CA MET A 238 -5.96 2.28 -9.23
C MET A 238 -6.55 1.15 -8.36
N ILE A 239 -7.87 1.08 -8.25
CA ILE A 239 -8.56 0.00 -7.53
C ILE A 239 -8.29 -1.34 -8.20
N GLN A 240 -8.41 -1.43 -9.52
CA GLN A 240 -8.13 -2.64 -10.26
C GLN A 240 -6.66 -3.06 -10.10
N GLY A 241 -5.73 -2.12 -10.29
CA GLY A 241 -4.30 -2.41 -10.22
C GLY A 241 -3.85 -2.89 -8.84
N LEU A 242 -4.34 -2.27 -7.77
CA LEU A 242 -4.00 -2.67 -6.39
C LEU A 242 -4.65 -3.98 -5.95
N ASN A 243 -5.80 -4.33 -6.52
CA ASN A 243 -6.51 -5.57 -6.24
C ASN A 243 -6.04 -6.75 -7.11
N GLN A 244 -4.98 -6.56 -7.91
CA GLN A 244 -4.25 -7.67 -8.54
C GLN A 244 -3.60 -8.59 -7.50
N VAL A 245 -3.31 -8.06 -6.30
CA VAL A 245 -2.84 -8.84 -5.15
C VAL A 245 -3.94 -8.88 -4.07
N SER A 246 -3.93 -9.95 -3.28
CA SER A 246 -4.90 -10.11 -2.20
C SER A 246 -4.64 -9.15 -1.04
N TRP A 247 -5.69 -8.64 -0.43
CA TRP A 247 -5.60 -7.80 0.76
C TRP A 247 -6.54 -8.33 1.83
N GLU A 248 -6.02 -8.49 3.04
CA GLU A 248 -6.85 -8.48 4.23
C GLU A 248 -7.26 -7.02 4.51
N ARG A 249 -8.55 -6.78 4.71
CA ARG A 249 -9.06 -5.43 4.97
C ARG A 249 -9.77 -5.40 6.30
N VAL A 250 -9.27 -4.57 7.20
CA VAL A 250 -9.76 -4.44 8.57
C VAL A 250 -10.36 -3.05 8.72
N ASP A 251 -11.68 -3.00 8.88
CA ASP A 251 -12.38 -1.74 9.09
C ASP A 251 -12.52 -1.47 10.59
N VAL A 252 -12.17 -0.24 10.98
CA VAL A 252 -12.11 0.23 12.36
C VAL A 252 -13.12 1.34 12.56
N SER A 253 -13.82 1.35 13.69
CA SER A 253 -14.73 2.45 14.03
C SER A 253 -14.61 2.90 15.47
N PHE A 254 -14.29 4.18 15.65
CA PHE A 254 -14.28 4.86 16.95
C PHE A 254 -15.63 5.52 17.26
N GLN A 255 -16.73 5.14 16.60
CA GLN A 255 -18.02 5.82 16.74
C GLN A 255 -18.49 5.97 18.20
N LYS A 256 -18.21 4.98 19.05
CA LYS A 256 -18.57 4.98 20.48
C LYS A 256 -17.54 5.70 21.38
N SER A 257 -16.38 6.06 20.84
CA SER A 257 -15.29 6.72 21.54
C SER A 257 -15.37 8.25 21.43
N LYS A 258 -14.88 8.95 22.47
CA LYS A 258 -14.67 10.41 22.43
C LYS A 258 -13.51 10.80 21.49
N GLN A 259 -12.57 9.89 21.24
CA GLN A 259 -11.42 10.07 20.36
C GLN A 259 -11.78 9.95 18.87
N ARG A 260 -13.05 9.79 18.50
CA ARG A 260 -13.53 9.77 17.11
C ARG A 260 -13.13 11.00 16.30
N TYR A 261 -13.06 12.18 16.91
CA TYR A 261 -12.65 13.41 16.21
C TYR A 261 -11.17 13.43 15.83
N VAL A 262 -10.37 12.50 16.38
CA VAL A 262 -8.96 12.29 16.06
C VAL A 262 -8.71 10.87 15.57
N ALA A 263 -9.74 10.20 15.03
CA ALA A 263 -9.71 8.80 14.56
C ALA A 263 -8.50 8.47 13.67
N HIS A 264 -8.09 9.42 12.82
CA HIS A 264 -6.91 9.28 11.95
C HIS A 264 -5.63 8.93 12.73
N ASN A 265 -5.43 9.54 13.91
CA ASN A 265 -4.28 9.28 14.77
C ASN A 265 -4.58 8.20 15.81
N THR A 266 -5.85 8.03 16.20
CA THR A 266 -6.28 7.02 17.16
C THR A 266 -6.01 5.62 16.65
N ILE A 267 -6.25 5.33 15.36
CA ILE A 267 -6.08 4.00 14.77
C ILE A 267 -4.69 3.38 14.96
N GLN A 268 -3.64 4.20 15.13
CA GLN A 268 -2.26 3.75 15.37
C GLN A 268 -1.71 4.14 16.75
N VAL A 269 -2.53 4.71 17.63
CA VAL A 269 -2.12 5.19 18.96
C VAL A 269 -0.92 6.16 18.89
N LYS A 270 -1.04 7.24 18.10
CA LYS A 270 0.08 8.20 17.90
C LYS A 270 0.63 8.76 19.22
N SER A 271 -0.23 9.03 20.19
CA SER A 271 0.16 9.44 21.54
C SER A 271 -0.76 8.76 22.55
N TYR A 272 -0.20 7.89 23.38
CA TYR A 272 -0.99 7.04 24.29
C TYR A 272 -2.00 7.84 25.13
N TRP A 273 -1.61 9.00 25.66
CA TRP A 273 -2.48 9.87 26.45
C TRP A 273 -3.72 10.41 25.69
N LEU A 274 -3.62 10.58 24.36
CA LEU A 274 -4.69 11.13 23.51
C LEU A 274 -5.41 10.09 22.65
N ASN A 275 -4.76 8.94 22.42
CA ASN A 275 -5.10 7.98 21.39
C ASN A 275 -5.24 6.54 21.93
N SER A 276 -5.37 6.39 23.25
CA SER A 276 -5.47 5.09 23.93
C SER A 276 -6.57 4.18 23.39
N ASP A 277 -7.64 4.74 22.83
CA ASP A 277 -8.79 3.95 22.42
C ASP A 277 -8.48 3.09 21.20
N GLY A 278 -7.41 3.37 20.44
CA GLY A 278 -6.98 2.51 19.33
C GLY A 278 -6.02 1.39 19.74
N THR A 279 -5.76 1.20 21.04
CA THR A 279 -4.80 0.19 21.52
C THR A 279 -5.23 -1.23 21.14
N ASP A 280 -6.53 -1.52 21.16
CA ASP A 280 -7.08 -2.81 20.73
C ASP A 280 -6.85 -3.08 19.24
N VAL A 281 -6.88 -2.04 18.40
CA VAL A 281 -6.53 -2.15 16.97
C VAL A 281 -5.05 -2.51 16.78
N VAL A 282 -4.16 -1.91 17.58
CA VAL A 282 -2.73 -2.25 17.57
C VAL A 282 -2.51 -3.68 18.07
N TYR A 283 -3.21 -4.12 19.11
CA TYR A 283 -3.16 -5.51 19.56
C TYR A 283 -3.70 -6.48 18.50
N HIS A 284 -4.79 -6.15 17.80
CA HIS A 284 -5.26 -6.95 16.67
C HIS A 284 -4.16 -7.10 15.61
N MET A 285 -3.42 -6.03 15.30
CA MET A 285 -2.31 -6.11 14.36
C MET A 285 -1.18 -7.01 14.87
N ILE A 286 -0.74 -6.84 16.12
CA ILE A 286 0.33 -7.63 16.75
C ILE A 286 -0.04 -9.12 16.79
N ASP A 287 -1.25 -9.45 17.23
CA ASP A 287 -1.70 -10.83 17.40
C ASP A 287 -1.86 -11.59 16.08
N ASN A 288 -1.94 -10.86 14.95
CA ASN A 288 -1.99 -11.44 13.61
C ASN A 288 -0.68 -11.20 12.82
N PHE A 289 0.38 -10.68 13.45
CA PHE A 289 1.63 -10.34 12.78
C PHE A 289 2.45 -11.60 12.44
N LEU A 290 2.94 -11.73 11.20
CA LEU A 290 3.81 -12.84 10.83
C LEU A 290 5.27 -12.58 11.25
N LEU A 291 5.86 -13.51 12.01
CA LEU A 291 7.26 -13.46 12.45
C LEU A 291 8.22 -14.16 11.50
#